data_AF-A0A133UAX3-F1
#
_entry.id   AF-A0A133UAX3-F1
#
_cell.length_a   1.000
_cell.length_b   1.000
_cell.length_c   1.000
_cell.angle_alpha   90.00
_cell.angle_beta   90.00
_cell.angle_gamma   90.00
#
_symmetry.space_group_name_H-M   'P 1'
#
loop_
_entity.id
_entity.type
_entity.pdbx_description
1 polymer ?
#
loop_
_entity_poly.entity_id
_entity_poly.type
_entity_poly.pdbx_seq_one_letter_code
_entity_poly.pdbx_strand_id
1 'polypeptide(L)'
;MFRTHSDGITFPLRSEMGPTFKTIAQSIFTPVSFASLVTGLNPPRHGVKDFDDTLPEEYPTIFDLDLHTSYLDHPDDPMYRVLNGPDRISLDNLSEPFLYLERSLATHHPYDPAFNGNADEYLRKMRGKKGELKEDYSKAVDMAKEEFLDRIEVLKNRDILNDTLVIFTSDHGDILGEYGPMFHTFPVCPENVYVPTVFVSPKPLGSEGKGVIRQVDILPTVLDLLDLDSEWPTEGINVFQNRRELVGFNYYQRAAHGSIESVSVWDREGGYVEQRGSHWDLVKTAVLDMITYTHSLDPLRYAKSEIHYGEGMENAEQVVRYFENQPSYGYKEDPSASPSLEGSRKMKEQLSIGSKIRDLKERGKIE
;
A
#
# COMPACT_ATOMS: atom_id res chain seq x y z
N MET A 1 -19.49 -6.73 -15.25
CA MET A 1 -20.21 -5.54 -15.78
C MET A 1 -20.40 -4.60 -14.59
N PHE A 2 -19.56 -3.57 -14.47
CA PHE A 2 -19.61 -2.64 -13.33
C PHE A 2 -20.90 -1.81 -13.39
N ARG A 3 -21.76 -1.97 -12.39
CA ARG A 3 -22.88 -1.05 -12.12
C ARG A 3 -22.75 -0.57 -10.68
N THR A 4 -22.32 0.67 -10.52
CA THR A 4 -22.52 1.45 -9.30
C THR A 4 -23.32 2.68 -9.72
N HIS A 5 -24.62 2.68 -9.42
CA HIS A 5 -25.44 3.87 -9.58
C HIS A 5 -25.33 4.73 -8.33
N SER A 6 -24.80 5.93 -8.51
CA SER A 6 -25.31 7.25 -8.08
C SER A 6 -24.18 8.17 -7.60
N ASP A 7 -23.80 9.06 -8.51
CA ASP A 7 -23.23 10.40 -8.29
C ASP A 7 -21.97 10.51 -7.41
N GLY A 8 -21.01 9.61 -7.62
CA GLY A 8 -19.61 9.79 -7.22
C GLY A 8 -18.74 10.06 -8.45
N ILE A 9 -17.91 11.10 -8.39
CA ILE A 9 -16.87 11.39 -9.39
C ILE A 9 -16.01 10.13 -9.54
N THR A 10 -16.24 9.43 -10.64
CA THR A 10 -15.53 8.21 -11.02
C THR A 10 -14.56 8.64 -12.10
N PHE A 11 -13.29 8.81 -11.72
CA PHE A 11 -12.25 9.02 -12.70
C PHE A 11 -11.97 7.68 -13.41
N PRO A 12 -12.00 7.64 -14.74
CA PRO A 12 -11.53 6.49 -15.49
C PRO A 12 -10.00 6.63 -15.64
N LEU A 13 -9.22 6.09 -14.70
CA LEU A 13 -7.95 5.45 -15.11
C LEU A 13 -8.37 4.21 -15.91
N ARG A 14 -8.78 4.42 -17.16
CA ARG A 14 -9.21 3.33 -18.03
C ARG A 14 -8.05 2.37 -18.22
N SER A 15 -8.40 1.10 -18.37
CA SER A 15 -7.60 -0.03 -18.88
C SER A 15 -6.87 0.22 -20.22
N GLU A 16 -6.83 1.45 -20.73
CA GLU A 16 -6.22 1.83 -22.00
C GLU A 16 -4.69 1.98 -21.90
N MET A 17 -4.14 2.34 -20.73
CA MET A 17 -2.67 2.40 -20.51
C MET A 17 -2.05 1.06 -20.11
N GLY A 18 -2.87 0.15 -19.58
CA GLY A 18 -2.48 -1.20 -19.20
C GLY A 18 -3.47 -1.85 -18.23
N PRO A 19 -3.19 -3.09 -17.79
CA PRO A 19 -4.03 -3.82 -16.85
C PRO A 19 -4.23 -3.06 -15.53
N THR A 20 -5.48 -2.96 -15.09
CA THR A 20 -5.88 -2.28 -13.85
C THR A 20 -6.46 -3.28 -12.84
N PHE A 21 -5.97 -3.23 -11.61
CA PHE A 21 -6.37 -4.14 -10.54
C PHE A 21 -6.95 -3.39 -9.34
N LYS A 22 -7.97 -4.01 -8.73
CA LYS A 22 -8.39 -3.69 -7.36
C LYS A 22 -7.39 -4.37 -6.41
N THR A 23 -6.64 -3.57 -5.67
CA THR A 23 -5.54 -4.04 -4.82
C THR A 23 -5.92 -3.92 -3.36
N ILE A 24 -5.57 -4.93 -2.55
CA ILE A 24 -5.72 -4.91 -1.10
C ILE A 24 -4.44 -4.35 -0.48
N ALA A 25 -4.57 -3.23 0.21
CA ALA A 25 -3.53 -2.66 1.04
C ALA A 25 -3.25 -3.57 2.25
N GLN A 26 -1.98 -3.82 2.56
CA GLN A 26 -1.58 -4.63 3.73
C GLN A 26 -1.73 -3.89 5.05
N SER A 27 -1.89 -2.57 4.98
CA SER A 27 -2.27 -1.75 6.11
C SER A 27 -2.98 -0.52 5.60
N ILE A 28 -3.86 0.04 6.43
CA ILE A 28 -4.41 1.37 6.21
C ILE A 28 -3.51 2.48 6.77
N PHE A 29 -2.25 2.14 7.06
CA PHE A 29 -1.25 3.02 7.65
C PHE A 29 0.06 2.93 6.85
N THR A 30 0.56 4.09 6.43
CA THR A 30 1.69 4.25 5.51
C THR A 30 2.91 3.37 5.84
N PRO A 31 3.53 3.41 7.04
CA PRO A 31 4.80 2.71 7.27
C PRO A 31 4.67 1.19 7.10
N VAL A 32 3.54 0.63 7.55
CA VAL A 32 3.25 -0.81 7.47
C VAL A 32 2.95 -1.21 6.01
N SER A 33 2.20 -0.39 5.28
CA SER A 33 1.92 -0.64 3.86
C SER A 33 3.17 -0.57 2.99
N PHE A 34 4.00 0.47 3.15
CA PHE A 34 5.26 0.61 2.42
C PHE A 34 6.23 -0.53 2.74
N ALA A 35 6.33 -0.95 4.00
CA ALA A 35 7.11 -2.12 4.39
C ALA A 35 6.68 -3.39 3.63
N SER A 36 5.37 -3.59 3.45
CA SER A 36 4.85 -4.70 2.63
C SER A 36 5.15 -4.53 1.14
N LEU A 37 5.00 -3.33 0.59
CA LEU A 37 5.30 -3.01 -0.82
C LEU A 37 6.75 -3.33 -1.19
N VAL A 38 7.71 -2.91 -0.36
CA VAL A 38 9.13 -3.02 -0.70
C VAL A 38 9.75 -4.37 -0.36
N THR A 39 9.13 -5.16 0.52
CA THR A 39 9.65 -6.49 0.90
C THR A 39 8.87 -7.65 0.26
N GLY A 40 7.61 -7.42 -0.13
CA GLY A 40 6.69 -8.49 -0.52
C GLY A 40 6.21 -9.35 0.66
N LEU A 41 6.42 -8.91 1.91
CA LEU A 41 6.02 -9.62 3.12
C LEU A 41 4.76 -9.01 3.71
N ASN A 42 3.93 -9.84 4.34
CA ASN A 42 2.79 -9.35 5.11
C ASN A 42 3.26 -8.74 6.45
N PRO A 43 2.42 -7.90 7.10
CA PRO A 43 2.76 -7.20 8.34
C PRO A 43 3.38 -8.04 9.46
N PRO A 44 2.89 -9.26 9.77
CA PRO A 44 3.49 -10.06 10.83
C PRO A 44 4.91 -10.56 10.50
N ARG A 45 5.35 -10.52 9.23
CA ARG A 45 6.68 -10.95 8.79
C ARG A 45 7.68 -9.80 8.80
N HIS A 46 7.34 -8.65 8.22
CA HIS A 46 8.26 -7.51 8.19
C HIS A 46 8.34 -6.75 9.52
N GLY A 47 7.36 -6.91 10.41
CA GLY A 47 7.41 -6.43 11.80
C GLY A 47 7.19 -4.93 12.02
N VAL A 48 7.29 -4.09 10.98
CA VAL A 48 6.94 -2.65 11.03
C VAL A 48 5.47 -2.45 11.41
N LYS A 49 5.22 -1.60 12.41
CA LYS A 49 3.88 -1.23 12.92
C LYS A 49 3.67 0.29 12.98
N ASP A 50 4.75 1.06 13.11
CA ASP A 50 4.70 2.52 13.22
C ASP A 50 5.87 3.20 12.47
N PHE A 51 5.82 4.52 12.36
CA PHE A 51 6.89 5.35 11.79
C PHE A 51 8.19 5.30 12.58
N ASP A 52 8.13 4.89 13.85
CA ASP A 52 9.30 4.69 14.72
C ASP A 52 10.01 3.36 14.52
N ASP A 53 9.39 2.42 13.80
CA ASP A 53 10.03 1.16 13.45
C ASP A 53 10.98 1.31 12.26
N THR A 54 11.76 0.28 12.01
CA THR A 54 12.66 0.17 10.86
C THR A 54 12.62 -1.26 10.37
N LEU A 55 12.61 -1.44 9.05
CA LEU A 55 12.65 -2.76 8.44
C LEU A 55 13.89 -3.54 8.95
N PRO A 56 13.74 -4.79 9.40
CA PRO A 56 14.89 -5.59 9.83
C PRO A 56 15.90 -5.75 8.69
N GLU A 57 17.19 -5.57 9.00
CA GLU A 57 18.26 -5.62 8.00
C GLU A 57 18.39 -6.98 7.31
N GLU A 58 17.89 -8.06 7.93
CA GLU A 58 17.92 -9.41 7.34
C GLU A 58 16.99 -9.62 6.14
N TYR A 59 15.99 -8.76 5.94
CA TYR A 59 15.05 -8.89 4.84
C TYR A 59 15.51 -8.07 3.63
N PRO A 60 15.62 -8.70 2.44
CA PRO A 60 15.86 -7.95 1.22
C PRO A 60 14.63 -7.11 0.89
N THR A 61 14.90 -5.91 0.38
CA THR A 61 13.93 -4.94 -0.09
C THR A 61 14.17 -4.68 -1.57
N ILE A 62 13.19 -4.11 -2.25
CA ILE A 62 13.31 -3.71 -3.65
C ILE A 62 14.49 -2.76 -3.90
N PHE A 63 14.98 -2.05 -2.87
CA PHE A 63 16.13 -1.16 -2.95
C PHE A 63 17.49 -1.89 -2.93
N ASP A 64 17.52 -3.17 -2.55
CA ASP A 64 18.74 -4.00 -2.55
C ASP A 64 19.04 -4.63 -3.91
N LEU A 65 18.14 -4.47 -4.89
CA LEU A 65 18.39 -4.93 -6.25
C LEU A 65 19.67 -4.32 -6.81
N ASP A 66 20.34 -5.06 -7.68
CA ASP A 66 21.49 -4.57 -8.43
C ASP A 66 21.05 -3.62 -9.56
N LEU A 67 20.30 -2.57 -9.18
CA LEU A 67 19.90 -1.42 -10.00
C LEU A 67 20.27 -0.10 -9.30
N HIS A 68 20.28 1.03 -9.99
CA HIS A 68 20.29 2.33 -9.33
C HIS A 68 18.93 2.54 -8.67
N THR A 69 18.85 2.40 -7.36
CA THR A 69 17.58 2.45 -6.64
C THR A 69 17.41 3.82 -5.97
N SER A 70 16.18 4.33 -5.93
CA SER A 70 15.90 5.60 -5.26
C SER A 70 14.46 5.63 -4.75
N TYR A 71 14.28 6.28 -3.61
CA TYR A 71 12.98 6.59 -3.02
C TYR A 71 12.86 8.10 -2.84
N LEU A 72 11.86 8.70 -3.47
CA LEU A 72 11.56 10.12 -3.32
C LEU A 72 10.26 10.32 -2.54
N ASP A 73 10.37 11.06 -1.45
CA ASP A 73 9.26 11.53 -0.61
C ASP A 73 9.65 12.91 -0.06
N HIS A 74 8.78 13.51 0.76
CA HIS A 74 9.06 14.76 1.44
C HIS A 74 10.39 14.68 2.23
N PRO A 75 11.26 15.71 2.19
CA PRO A 75 12.61 15.63 2.75
C PRO A 75 12.68 15.21 4.22
N ASP A 76 11.71 15.62 5.03
CA ASP A 76 11.64 15.32 6.46
C ASP A 76 10.76 14.11 6.78
N ASP A 77 10.35 13.33 5.77
CA ASP A 77 9.43 12.21 5.99
C ASP A 77 10.13 11.06 6.77
N PRO A 78 9.53 10.57 7.88
CA PRO A 78 10.06 9.45 8.66
C PRO A 78 10.19 8.13 7.87
N MET A 79 9.53 8.00 6.71
CA MET A 79 9.59 6.81 5.86
C MET A 79 11.03 6.43 5.46
N TYR A 80 11.92 7.41 5.30
CA TYR A 80 13.32 7.11 5.02
C TYR A 80 14.00 6.28 6.10
N ARG A 81 13.66 6.51 7.37
CA ARG A 81 14.14 5.67 8.48
C ARG A 81 13.50 4.29 8.38
N VAL A 82 12.19 4.23 8.20
CA VAL A 82 11.43 2.96 8.10
C VAL A 82 12.02 2.03 7.04
N LEU A 83 12.43 2.59 5.89
CA LEU A 83 12.92 1.86 4.71
C LEU A 83 14.44 1.64 4.69
N ASN A 84 15.15 1.82 5.80
CA ASN A 84 16.63 1.68 5.90
C ASN A 84 17.42 2.69 5.04
N GLY A 85 16.90 3.90 4.84
CA GLY A 85 17.61 5.02 4.23
C GLY A 85 17.97 4.81 2.75
N PRO A 86 17.00 4.52 1.86
CA PRO A 86 17.24 4.48 0.42
C PRO A 86 17.76 5.83 -0.11
N ASP A 87 18.44 5.79 -1.24
CA ASP A 87 18.93 6.99 -1.93
C ASP A 87 17.79 7.95 -2.30
N ARG A 88 18.13 9.24 -2.39
CA ARG A 88 17.18 10.35 -2.62
C ARG A 88 17.47 11.10 -3.92
N ILE A 89 17.59 10.35 -5.00
CA ILE A 89 17.92 10.88 -6.33
C ILE A 89 16.61 11.02 -7.11
N SER A 90 16.33 12.22 -7.63
CA SER A 90 15.14 12.44 -8.44
C SER A 90 15.17 11.63 -9.73
N LEU A 91 14.00 11.31 -10.28
CA LEU A 91 13.89 10.57 -11.54
C LEU A 91 14.68 11.23 -12.68
N ASP A 92 14.78 12.55 -12.74
CA ASP A 92 15.55 13.27 -13.77
C ASP A 92 17.06 12.96 -13.75
N ASN A 93 17.59 12.64 -12.56
CA ASN A 93 19.04 12.49 -12.32
C ASN A 93 19.46 11.03 -12.08
N LEU A 94 18.52 10.11 -11.92
CA LEU A 94 18.80 8.71 -11.62
C LEU A 94 19.33 7.98 -12.85
N SER A 95 20.52 7.39 -12.73
CA SER A 95 21.20 6.67 -13.82
C SER A 95 20.51 5.35 -14.14
N GLU A 96 20.59 4.91 -15.39
CA GLU A 96 20.04 3.63 -15.85
C GLU A 96 21.06 2.48 -15.74
N PRO A 97 20.62 1.23 -15.50
CA PRO A 97 19.23 0.82 -15.24
C PRO A 97 18.81 1.12 -13.79
N PHE A 98 17.54 1.47 -13.57
CA PHE A 98 17.06 1.94 -12.27
C PHE A 98 15.83 1.22 -11.74
N LEU A 99 15.62 1.41 -10.44
CA LEU A 99 14.34 1.26 -9.78
C LEU A 99 14.00 2.54 -9.02
N TYR A 100 12.84 3.13 -9.30
CA TYR A 100 12.44 4.40 -8.72
C TYR A 100 11.07 4.27 -8.06
N LEU A 101 10.98 4.62 -6.78
CA LEU A 101 9.74 4.71 -6.03
C LEU A 101 9.53 6.17 -5.60
N GLU A 102 8.37 6.74 -5.91
CA GLU A 102 8.01 8.10 -5.48
C GLU A 102 6.65 8.06 -4.79
N ARG A 103 6.54 8.74 -3.66
CA ARG A 103 5.27 8.93 -2.94
C ARG A 103 4.75 10.34 -3.19
N SER A 104 3.53 10.43 -3.71
CA SER A 104 2.78 11.69 -3.75
C SER A 104 2.07 11.90 -2.41
N LEU A 105 2.13 13.13 -1.89
CA LEU A 105 1.35 13.57 -0.72
C LEU A 105 0.07 14.31 -1.12
N ALA A 106 -0.22 14.46 -2.42
CA ALA A 106 -1.35 15.26 -2.88
C ALA A 106 -2.70 14.77 -2.34
N THR A 107 -2.89 13.44 -2.25
CA THR A 107 -4.10 12.81 -1.70
C THR A 107 -4.05 12.54 -0.21
N HIS A 108 -3.00 12.98 0.49
CA HIS A 108 -2.95 12.96 1.94
C HIS A 108 -3.64 14.23 2.49
N HIS A 109 -4.43 14.09 3.54
CA HIS A 109 -5.07 15.26 4.16
C HIS A 109 -3.99 16.15 4.83
N PRO A 110 -4.13 17.49 4.80
CA PRO A 110 -5.18 18.30 4.18
C PRO A 110 -5.26 18.22 2.64
N TYR A 111 -6.45 17.96 2.08
CA TYR A 111 -6.62 17.84 0.62
C TYR A 111 -6.65 19.18 -0.12
N ASP A 112 -6.95 20.27 0.60
CA ASP A 112 -6.92 21.63 0.05
C ASP A 112 -5.50 22.19 0.20
N PRO A 113 -4.73 22.35 -0.89
CA PRO A 113 -3.36 22.88 -0.81
C PRO A 113 -3.33 24.36 -0.37
N ALA A 114 -4.45 25.08 -0.44
CA ALA A 114 -4.56 26.43 0.09
C ALA A 114 -4.82 26.45 1.61
N PHE A 115 -5.07 25.30 2.22
CA PHE A 115 -5.28 25.20 3.66
C PHE A 115 -3.96 25.36 4.42
N ASN A 116 -3.87 26.44 5.17
CA ASN A 116 -2.73 26.72 6.04
C ASN A 116 -3.06 26.27 7.47
N GLY A 117 -2.71 25.02 7.80
CA GLY A 117 -2.93 24.41 9.11
C GLY A 117 -2.48 22.95 9.10
N ASN A 118 -2.62 22.26 10.24
CA ASN A 118 -2.28 20.83 10.32
C ASN A 118 -3.46 19.92 9.92
N ALA A 119 -3.16 18.62 9.77
CA ALA A 119 -4.13 17.57 9.46
C ALA A 119 -5.36 17.60 10.39
N ASP A 120 -5.17 17.64 11.70
CA ASP A 120 -6.28 17.66 12.67
C ASP A 120 -7.16 18.91 12.53
N GLU A 121 -6.57 20.07 12.28
CA GLU A 121 -7.30 21.32 12.05
C GLU A 121 -8.13 21.25 10.77
N TYR A 122 -7.59 20.67 9.70
CA TYR A 122 -8.32 20.45 8.46
C TYR A 122 -9.51 19.52 8.66
N LEU A 123 -9.32 18.39 9.34
CA LEU A 123 -10.38 17.42 9.62
C LEU A 123 -11.49 18.04 10.48
N ARG A 124 -11.13 18.83 11.50
CA ARG A 124 -12.09 19.59 12.30
C ARG A 124 -12.84 20.65 11.48
N LYS A 125 -12.18 21.31 10.53
CA LYS A 125 -12.82 22.26 9.60
C LYS A 125 -13.82 21.55 8.67
N MET A 126 -13.48 20.37 8.16
CA MET A 126 -14.31 19.59 7.22
C MET A 126 -15.40 18.77 7.89
N ARG A 127 -15.45 18.80 9.22
CA ARG A 127 -16.46 18.14 10.02
C ARG A 127 -17.88 18.48 9.58
N GLY A 128 -18.64 17.44 9.20
CA GLY A 128 -20.03 17.56 8.74
C GLY A 128 -20.19 18.11 7.32
N LYS A 129 -19.09 18.44 6.62
CA LYS A 129 -19.06 19.01 5.28
C LYS A 129 -18.63 17.96 4.25
N LYS A 130 -19.34 16.84 4.20
CA LYS A 130 -19.02 15.71 3.33
C LYS A 130 -18.88 16.12 1.85
N GLY A 131 -19.71 17.05 1.37
CA GLY A 131 -19.63 17.58 0.01
C GLY A 131 -18.30 18.29 -0.26
N GLU A 132 -17.96 19.30 0.56
CA GLU A 132 -16.69 20.05 0.46
C GLU A 132 -15.47 19.11 0.57
N LEU A 133 -15.49 18.15 1.50
CA LEU A 133 -14.42 17.18 1.66
C LEU A 133 -14.20 16.34 0.38
N LYS A 134 -15.28 15.88 -0.25
CA LYS A 134 -15.21 15.11 -1.48
C LYS A 134 -14.76 15.95 -2.67
N GLU A 135 -15.17 17.22 -2.72
CA GLU A 135 -14.70 18.16 -3.73
C GLU A 135 -13.19 18.42 -3.59
N ASP A 136 -12.71 18.66 -2.37
CA ASP A 136 -11.27 18.88 -2.13
C ASP A 136 -10.46 17.61 -2.38
N TYR A 137 -10.95 16.43 -1.98
CA TYR A 137 -10.31 15.16 -2.33
C TYR A 137 -10.28 14.94 -3.85
N SER A 138 -11.35 15.29 -4.58
CA SER A 138 -11.35 15.19 -6.04
C SER A 138 -10.29 16.08 -6.69
N LYS A 139 -10.06 17.29 -6.17
CA LYS A 139 -8.98 18.17 -6.64
C LYS A 139 -7.60 17.59 -6.31
N ALA A 140 -7.43 17.02 -5.12
CA ALA A 140 -6.21 16.32 -4.72
C ALA A 140 -5.90 15.12 -5.64
N VAL A 141 -6.92 14.36 -6.06
CA VAL A 141 -6.76 13.29 -7.05
C VAL A 141 -6.32 13.84 -8.40
N ASP A 142 -6.88 14.97 -8.86
CA ASP A 142 -6.43 15.63 -10.08
C ASP A 142 -4.97 16.08 -9.98
N MET A 143 -4.53 16.60 -8.82
CA MET A 143 -3.13 16.97 -8.58
C MET A 143 -2.20 15.76 -8.63
N ALA A 144 -2.53 14.66 -7.94
CA ALA A 144 -1.74 13.42 -7.98
C ALA A 144 -1.62 12.85 -9.41
N LYS A 145 -2.68 13.01 -10.21
CA LYS A 145 -2.68 12.63 -11.63
C LYS A 145 -1.74 13.51 -12.45
N GLU A 146 -1.75 14.84 -12.26
CA GLU A 146 -0.80 15.72 -12.95
C GLU A 146 0.66 15.40 -12.54
N GLU A 147 0.93 15.15 -11.26
CA GLU A 147 2.25 14.73 -10.78
C GLU A 147 2.71 13.42 -11.46
N PHE A 148 1.81 12.44 -11.61
CA PHE A 148 2.10 11.21 -12.34
C PHE A 148 2.42 11.48 -13.82
N LEU A 149 1.64 12.34 -14.48
CA LEU A 149 1.87 12.70 -15.88
C LEU A 149 3.19 13.45 -16.08
N ASP A 150 3.60 14.27 -15.12
CA ASP A 150 4.92 14.92 -15.12
C ASP A 150 6.05 13.87 -15.09
N ARG A 151 5.92 12.81 -14.29
CA ARG A 151 6.91 11.70 -14.29
C ARG A 151 6.95 10.95 -15.60
N ILE A 152 5.80 10.72 -16.23
CA ILE A 152 5.74 10.14 -17.58
C ILE A 152 6.46 11.05 -18.59
N GLU A 153 6.33 12.36 -18.47
CA GLU A 153 7.00 13.32 -19.34
C GLU A 153 8.52 13.34 -19.11
N VAL A 154 8.99 13.18 -17.87
CA VAL A 154 10.43 12.97 -17.57
C VAL A 154 10.96 11.74 -18.30
N LEU A 155 10.26 10.61 -18.25
CA LEU A 155 10.66 9.39 -18.96
C LEU A 155 10.68 9.57 -20.49
N LYS A 156 9.75 10.35 -21.06
CA LYS A 156 9.76 10.68 -22.50
C LYS A 156 10.92 11.59 -22.87
N ASN A 157 11.17 12.63 -22.08
CA ASN A 157 12.26 13.57 -22.32
C ASN A 157 13.64 12.90 -22.23
N ARG A 158 13.73 11.83 -21.43
CA ARG A 158 14.90 10.96 -21.35
C ARG A 158 14.97 9.88 -22.45
N ASP A 159 13.94 9.76 -23.30
CA ASP A 159 13.81 8.74 -24.36
C ASP A 159 13.81 7.27 -23.85
N ILE A 160 13.26 7.04 -22.65
CA ILE A 160 13.28 5.73 -21.98
C ILE A 160 11.90 5.21 -21.58
N LEU A 161 10.83 5.97 -21.85
CA LEU A 161 9.46 5.53 -21.52
C LEU A 161 9.12 4.17 -22.16
N ASN A 162 9.59 3.93 -23.39
CA ASN A 162 9.33 2.67 -24.10
C ASN A 162 10.16 1.47 -23.60
N ASP A 163 11.04 1.69 -22.62
CA ASP A 163 11.84 0.65 -21.97
C ASP A 163 11.59 0.59 -20.45
N THR A 164 10.61 1.37 -19.95
CA THR A 164 10.33 1.50 -18.51
C THR A 164 9.00 0.86 -18.15
N LEU A 165 9.01 -0.04 -17.16
CA LEU A 165 7.79 -0.47 -16.46
C LEU A 165 7.38 0.63 -15.47
N VAL A 166 6.15 1.14 -15.60
CA VAL A 166 5.59 2.13 -14.69
C VAL A 166 4.41 1.53 -13.93
N ILE A 167 4.38 1.70 -12.62
CA ILE A 167 3.31 1.22 -11.75
C ILE A 167 2.73 2.41 -11.00
N PHE A 168 1.42 2.62 -11.11
CA PHE A 168 0.69 3.60 -10.32
C PHE A 168 -0.15 2.87 -9.28
N THR A 169 0.06 3.15 -7.99
CA THR A 169 -0.67 2.52 -6.89
C THR A 169 -0.78 3.46 -5.68
N SER A 170 -1.40 2.99 -4.59
CA SER A 170 -1.50 3.70 -3.32
C SER A 170 -1.08 2.79 -2.16
N ASP A 171 -0.61 3.39 -1.06
CA ASP A 171 -0.34 2.69 0.19
C ASP A 171 -1.64 2.25 0.86
N HIS A 172 -2.62 3.13 0.92
CA HIS A 172 -3.99 2.83 1.34
C HIS A 172 -4.99 3.81 0.71
N GLY A 173 -6.28 3.61 0.97
CA GLY A 173 -7.32 4.57 0.60
C GLY A 173 -7.66 5.52 1.75
N ASP A 174 -8.79 6.22 1.64
CA ASP A 174 -9.26 7.14 2.68
C ASP A 174 -10.79 7.12 2.84
N ILE A 175 -11.26 7.56 4.00
CA ILE A 175 -12.67 7.70 4.34
C ILE A 175 -13.11 9.14 4.08
N LEU A 176 -14.08 9.31 3.18
CA LEU A 176 -14.59 10.60 2.72
C LEU A 176 -16.02 10.84 3.23
N GLY A 177 -16.28 10.40 4.46
CA GLY A 177 -17.55 10.59 5.15
C GLY A 177 -18.59 9.46 4.95
N GLU A 178 -18.21 8.32 4.38
CA GLU A 178 -19.05 7.11 4.24
C GLU A 178 -19.52 6.58 5.61
N TYR A 179 -18.65 6.65 6.62
CA TYR A 179 -18.87 6.09 7.95
C TYR A 179 -19.18 7.17 9.00
N GLY A 180 -19.82 8.26 8.57
CA GLY A 180 -20.00 9.48 9.37
C GLY A 180 -18.80 10.42 9.25
N PRO A 181 -18.68 11.47 10.08
CA PRO A 181 -17.51 12.37 10.11
C PRO A 181 -16.28 11.71 10.75
N MET A 182 -16.18 10.39 10.65
CA MET A 182 -14.96 9.65 10.96
C MET A 182 -13.97 9.95 9.85
N PHE A 183 -12.79 10.40 10.22
CA PHE A 183 -11.77 10.82 9.29
C PHE A 183 -10.50 10.01 9.53
N HIS A 184 -9.92 9.51 8.45
CA HIS A 184 -8.59 8.92 8.36
C HIS A 184 -8.33 7.67 9.24
N THR A 185 -7.81 6.59 8.64
CA THR A 185 -7.25 5.38 9.31
C THR A 185 -8.16 4.59 10.29
N PHE A 186 -9.42 4.96 10.54
CA PHE A 186 -10.35 4.15 11.32
C PHE A 186 -11.83 4.48 11.02
N PRO A 187 -12.73 3.48 10.92
CA PRO A 187 -12.49 2.04 11.03
C PRO A 187 -11.73 1.47 9.81
N VAL A 188 -11.19 0.26 9.95
CA VAL A 188 -10.75 -0.50 8.76
C VAL A 188 -11.98 -0.84 7.92
N CYS A 189 -12.01 -0.42 6.66
CA CYS A 189 -13.16 -0.54 5.78
C CYS A 189 -12.76 -0.67 4.30
N PRO A 190 -13.67 -1.04 3.39
CA PRO A 190 -13.38 -1.14 1.96
C PRO A 190 -12.67 0.10 1.37
N GLU A 191 -13.07 1.29 1.80
CA GLU A 191 -12.63 2.58 1.25
C GLU A 191 -11.17 2.92 1.57
N ASN A 192 -10.62 2.40 2.67
CA ASN A 192 -9.21 2.56 3.01
C ASN A 192 -8.37 1.31 2.75
N VAL A 193 -8.98 0.14 2.54
CA VAL A 193 -8.24 -1.09 2.20
C VAL A 193 -8.06 -1.28 0.69
N TYR A 194 -9.06 -0.94 -0.13
CA TYR A 194 -8.97 -1.16 -1.57
C TYR A 194 -8.36 0.05 -2.28
N VAL A 195 -7.26 -0.19 -2.99
CA VAL A 195 -6.52 0.82 -3.75
C VAL A 195 -6.42 0.43 -5.23
N PRO A 196 -6.35 1.41 -6.16
CA PRO A 196 -6.10 1.11 -7.56
C PRO A 196 -4.63 0.73 -7.75
N THR A 197 -4.36 -0.26 -8.61
CA THR A 197 -3.01 -0.49 -9.16
C THR A 197 -3.09 -0.61 -10.67
N VAL A 198 -2.26 0.14 -11.38
CA VAL A 198 -2.17 0.10 -12.85
C VAL A 198 -0.73 -0.24 -13.24
N PHE A 199 -0.57 -1.22 -14.12
CA PHE A 199 0.73 -1.55 -14.72
C PHE A 199 0.78 -1.00 -16.14
N VAL A 200 1.69 -0.08 -16.40
CA VAL A 200 1.97 0.48 -17.72
C VAL A 200 3.31 -0.06 -18.18
N SER A 201 3.28 -0.92 -19.19
CA SER A 201 4.46 -1.66 -19.65
C SER A 201 4.61 -1.53 -21.16
N PRO A 202 5.85 -1.38 -21.66
CA PRO A 202 6.11 -1.42 -23.09
C PRO A 202 5.97 -2.84 -23.68
N LYS A 203 6.18 -3.86 -22.85
CA LYS A 203 5.94 -5.26 -23.21
C LYS A 203 4.47 -5.62 -22.94
N PRO A 204 3.82 -6.41 -23.82
CA PRO A 204 2.50 -6.93 -23.56
C PRO A 204 2.47 -7.68 -22.23
N LEU A 205 1.59 -7.24 -21.33
CA LEU A 205 1.34 -7.93 -20.07
C LEU A 205 0.29 -9.02 -20.30
N GLY A 206 0.29 -10.02 -19.42
CA GLY A 206 -0.78 -11.02 -19.40
C GLY A 206 -2.16 -10.36 -19.21
N SER A 207 -3.22 -11.10 -19.49
CA SER A 207 -4.58 -10.62 -19.19
C SER A 207 -4.76 -10.33 -17.70
N GLU A 208 -5.58 -9.33 -17.36
CA GLU A 208 -6.05 -9.10 -15.99
C GLU A 208 -6.51 -10.42 -15.37
N GLY A 209 -5.85 -10.81 -14.27
CA GLY A 209 -6.25 -11.95 -13.45
C GLY A 209 -7.66 -11.76 -12.91
N LYS A 210 -8.32 -12.87 -12.54
CA LYS A 210 -9.63 -12.79 -11.87
C LYS A 210 -9.43 -12.34 -10.43
N GLY A 211 -10.15 -11.29 -10.01
CA GLY A 211 -10.30 -10.94 -8.60
C GLY A 211 -9.53 -9.69 -8.21
N VAL A 212 -8.93 -9.74 -7.02
CA VAL A 212 -8.10 -8.70 -6.41
C VAL A 212 -6.64 -9.14 -6.43
N ILE A 213 -5.72 -8.18 -6.32
CA ILE A 213 -4.31 -8.42 -6.00
C ILE A 213 -3.97 -7.82 -4.64
N ARG A 214 -2.76 -8.02 -4.14
CA ARG A 214 -2.27 -7.47 -2.87
C ARG A 214 -1.01 -6.64 -3.13
N GLN A 215 -0.65 -5.69 -2.26
CA GLN A 215 0.59 -4.94 -2.45
C GLN A 215 1.82 -5.84 -2.39
N VAL A 216 1.80 -6.89 -1.57
CA VAL A 216 2.86 -7.91 -1.52
C VAL A 216 3.08 -8.62 -2.87
N ASP A 217 2.07 -8.66 -3.75
CA ASP A 217 2.17 -9.27 -5.08
C ASP A 217 2.94 -8.39 -6.08
N ILE A 218 3.13 -7.10 -5.80
CA ILE A 218 3.76 -6.15 -6.72
C ILE A 218 5.24 -6.50 -6.91
N LEU A 219 5.99 -6.71 -5.82
CA LEU A 219 7.42 -7.03 -5.89
C LEU A 219 7.72 -8.28 -6.74
N PRO A 220 7.16 -9.48 -6.45
CA PRO A 220 7.43 -10.66 -7.29
C PRO A 220 6.97 -10.50 -8.74
N THR A 221 5.93 -9.71 -8.98
CA THR A 221 5.52 -9.37 -10.36
C THR A 221 6.59 -8.53 -11.06
N VAL A 222 7.15 -7.52 -10.39
CA VAL A 222 8.24 -6.69 -10.93
C VAL A 222 9.48 -7.53 -11.20
N LEU A 223 9.88 -8.39 -10.26
CA LEU A 223 11.06 -9.25 -10.40
C LEU A 223 10.93 -10.17 -11.64
N ASP A 224 9.78 -10.81 -11.83
CA ASP A 224 9.54 -11.67 -13.00
C ASP A 224 9.52 -10.87 -14.31
N LEU A 225 8.85 -9.71 -14.34
CA LEU A 225 8.79 -8.87 -15.56
C LEU A 225 10.15 -8.31 -15.99
N LEU A 226 11.07 -8.16 -15.04
CA LEU A 226 12.45 -7.72 -15.26
C LEU A 226 13.42 -8.89 -15.49
N ASP A 227 12.92 -10.13 -15.55
CA ASP A 227 13.73 -11.36 -15.65
C ASP A 227 14.81 -11.44 -14.53
N LEU A 228 14.51 -10.86 -13.36
CA LEU A 228 15.36 -10.89 -12.17
C LEU A 228 15.05 -12.18 -11.39
N ASP A 229 15.55 -13.29 -11.95
CA ASP A 229 15.38 -14.65 -11.44
C ASP A 229 15.94 -14.74 -10.01
N SER A 230 15.07 -14.56 -9.03
CA SER A 230 15.44 -14.57 -7.62
C SER A 230 14.44 -15.43 -6.87
N GLU A 231 14.96 -16.38 -6.08
CA GLU A 231 14.24 -17.07 -5.00
C GLU A 231 13.89 -16.06 -3.89
N TRP A 232 13.26 -14.94 -4.26
CA TRP A 232 13.03 -13.80 -3.36
C TRP A 232 12.07 -14.25 -2.26
N PRO A 233 12.40 -14.00 -0.98
CA PRO A 233 11.57 -14.40 0.14
C PRO A 233 10.34 -13.49 0.24
N THR A 234 9.32 -13.77 -0.57
CA THR A 234 8.08 -13.00 -0.65
C THR A 234 6.86 -13.87 -0.40
N GLU A 235 5.83 -13.26 0.17
CA GLU A 235 4.48 -13.82 0.31
C GLU A 235 3.55 -13.43 -0.84
N GLY A 236 4.05 -12.57 -1.72
CA GLY A 236 3.40 -12.25 -2.96
C GLY A 236 3.52 -13.34 -4.01
N ILE A 237 2.79 -13.14 -5.09
CA ILE A 237 2.84 -13.94 -6.30
C ILE A 237 2.87 -13.04 -7.54
N ASN A 238 3.29 -13.59 -8.67
CA ASN A 238 3.16 -12.87 -9.93
C ASN A 238 1.71 -12.84 -10.41
N VAL A 239 1.13 -11.64 -10.47
CA VAL A 239 -0.29 -11.44 -10.81
C VAL A 239 -0.63 -11.79 -12.26
N PHE A 240 0.33 -11.72 -13.19
CA PHE A 240 0.10 -12.02 -14.61
C PHE A 240 0.18 -13.52 -14.92
N GLN A 241 0.84 -14.29 -14.05
CA GLN A 241 0.97 -15.75 -14.17
C GLN A 241 -0.06 -16.50 -13.31
N ASN A 242 -0.58 -15.87 -12.26
CA ASN A 242 -1.56 -16.50 -11.38
C ASN A 242 -2.96 -16.67 -12.03
N ARG A 243 -3.61 -17.78 -11.69
CA ARG A 243 -4.97 -18.13 -12.12
C ARG A 243 -5.92 -18.43 -10.96
N ARG A 244 -5.42 -18.39 -9.73
CA ARG A 244 -6.15 -18.69 -8.49
C ARG A 244 -6.75 -17.42 -7.91
N GLU A 245 -7.88 -17.53 -7.20
CA GLU A 245 -8.46 -16.38 -6.51
C GLU A 245 -7.63 -16.06 -5.26
N LEU A 246 -7.51 -14.76 -4.96
CA LEU A 246 -6.74 -14.29 -3.82
C LEU A 246 -7.64 -13.71 -2.73
N VAL A 247 -7.16 -13.85 -1.50
CA VAL A 247 -7.56 -13.11 -0.31
C VAL A 247 -6.35 -12.34 0.21
N GLY A 248 -6.56 -11.12 0.69
CA GLY A 248 -5.51 -10.26 1.21
C GLY A 248 -5.70 -9.98 2.70
N PHE A 249 -4.58 -9.87 3.41
CA PHE A 249 -4.54 -9.50 4.81
C PHE A 249 -4.32 -7.99 4.96
N ASN A 250 -4.88 -7.40 6.01
CA ASN A 250 -4.63 -6.03 6.41
C ASN A 250 -4.49 -5.93 7.93
N TYR A 251 -3.48 -5.17 8.37
CA TYR A 251 -3.16 -4.91 9.77
C TYR A 251 -3.17 -3.42 10.07
N TYR A 252 -3.74 -3.03 11.20
CA TYR A 252 -3.62 -1.67 11.70
C TYR A 252 -3.57 -1.65 13.21
N GLN A 253 -2.55 -1.01 13.78
CA GLN A 253 -2.47 -0.75 15.21
C GLN A 253 -2.79 0.73 15.48
N ARG A 254 -3.92 0.97 16.13
CA ARG A 254 -4.29 2.31 16.57
C ARG A 254 -3.58 2.63 17.88
N ALA A 255 -2.61 3.54 17.84
CA ALA A 255 -1.90 4.00 19.03
C ALA A 255 -2.73 4.99 19.89
N ALA A 256 -3.70 5.68 19.28
CA ALA A 256 -4.50 6.70 19.97
C ALA A 256 -5.54 6.10 20.94
N HIS A 257 -5.46 6.52 22.21
CA HIS A 257 -6.50 6.38 23.25
C HIS A 257 -6.89 4.98 23.74
N GLY A 258 -6.02 4.00 23.52
CA GLY A 258 -6.21 2.60 23.89
C GLY A 258 -5.74 1.78 22.71
N SER A 259 -4.75 0.92 22.91
CA SER A 259 -4.15 0.14 21.83
C SER A 259 -5.19 -0.83 21.26
N ILE A 260 -5.85 -0.41 20.17
CA ILE A 260 -6.77 -1.26 19.41
C ILE A 260 -6.00 -1.76 18.21
N GLU A 261 -5.86 -3.07 18.13
CA GLU A 261 -5.32 -3.75 16.96
C GLU A 261 -6.48 -4.19 16.08
N SER A 262 -6.42 -3.89 14.78
CA SER A 262 -7.38 -4.35 13.79
C SER A 262 -6.67 -5.29 12.84
N VAL A 263 -7.17 -6.52 12.76
CA VAL A 263 -6.69 -7.55 11.84
C VAL A 263 -7.83 -7.91 10.92
N SER A 264 -7.56 -7.97 9.61
CA SER A 264 -8.64 -8.16 8.65
C SER A 264 -8.22 -8.92 7.41
N VAL A 265 -9.20 -9.57 6.78
CA VAL A 265 -9.04 -10.30 5.53
C VAL A 265 -10.09 -9.87 4.53
N TRP A 266 -9.68 -9.74 3.27
CA TRP A 266 -10.45 -9.11 2.21
C TRP A 266 -10.37 -9.92 0.92
N ASP A 267 -11.41 -9.90 0.12
CA ASP A 267 -11.41 -10.44 -1.23
C ASP A 267 -12.01 -9.43 -2.22
N ARG A 268 -12.61 -9.88 -3.32
CA ARG A 268 -13.26 -8.96 -4.26
C ARG A 268 -14.56 -8.37 -3.71
N GLU A 269 -15.32 -9.18 -2.99
CA GLU A 269 -16.73 -8.94 -2.65
C GLU A 269 -16.89 -8.30 -1.25
N GLY A 270 -15.92 -8.46 -0.37
CA GLY A 270 -16.05 -7.97 0.99
C GLY A 270 -14.83 -8.22 1.86
N GLY A 271 -15.05 -8.12 3.18
CA GLY A 271 -14.01 -8.41 4.14
C GLY A 271 -14.55 -8.61 5.54
N TYR A 272 -13.67 -9.15 6.39
CA TYR A 272 -13.88 -9.40 7.79
C TYR A 272 -12.82 -8.65 8.59
N VAL A 273 -13.24 -7.93 9.61
CA VAL A 273 -12.37 -7.17 10.51
C VAL A 273 -12.57 -7.67 11.93
N GLU A 274 -11.50 -8.14 12.55
CA GLU A 274 -11.39 -8.44 13.97
C GLU A 274 -10.69 -7.27 14.67
N GLN A 275 -11.37 -6.63 15.62
CA GLN A 275 -10.80 -5.59 16.48
C GLN A 275 -10.47 -6.17 17.85
N ARG A 276 -9.18 -6.15 18.17
CA ARG A 276 -8.59 -6.66 19.41
C ARG A 276 -8.24 -5.50 20.33
N GLY A 277 -8.95 -5.46 21.44
CA GLY A 277 -8.82 -4.46 22.49
C GLY A 277 -9.86 -4.74 23.56
N SER A 278 -9.75 -4.13 24.74
CA SER A 278 -10.83 -4.27 25.72
C SER A 278 -12.12 -3.62 25.18
N HIS A 279 -13.28 -4.16 25.52
CA HIS A 279 -14.56 -3.52 25.14
C HIS A 279 -14.63 -2.07 25.63
N TRP A 280 -14.00 -1.78 26.78
CA TRP A 280 -13.88 -0.43 27.30
C TRP A 280 -13.01 0.47 26.43
N ASP A 281 -11.90 -0.02 25.88
CA ASP A 281 -11.05 0.76 24.96
C ASP A 281 -11.79 1.06 23.66
N LEU A 282 -12.49 0.08 23.08
CA LEU A 282 -13.31 0.29 21.87
C LEU A 282 -14.37 1.38 22.09
N VAL A 283 -15.11 1.30 23.20
CA VAL A 283 -16.15 2.30 23.54
C VAL A 283 -15.52 3.66 23.85
N LYS A 284 -14.44 3.70 24.64
CA LYS A 284 -13.76 4.94 25.02
C LYS A 284 -13.22 5.66 23.79
N THR A 285 -12.58 4.94 22.88
CA THR A 285 -12.04 5.49 21.64
C THR A 285 -13.17 6.02 20.76
N ALA A 286 -14.27 5.30 20.61
CA ALA A 286 -15.43 5.80 19.87
C ALA A 286 -16.07 7.07 20.49
N VAL A 287 -16.11 7.17 21.83
CA VAL A 287 -16.58 8.39 22.51
C VAL A 287 -15.61 9.56 22.29
N LEU A 288 -14.31 9.31 22.30
CA LEU A 288 -13.31 10.33 22.01
C LEU A 288 -13.38 10.81 20.56
N ASP A 289 -13.59 9.90 19.61
CA ASP A 289 -13.84 10.24 18.21
C ASP A 289 -15.12 11.06 18.05
N MET A 290 -16.16 10.70 18.81
CA MET A 290 -17.38 11.49 18.88
C MET A 290 -17.12 12.91 19.41
N ILE A 291 -16.34 13.08 20.48
CA ILE A 291 -16.09 14.41 21.05
C ILE A 291 -15.16 15.24 20.16
N THR A 292 -14.18 14.59 19.53
CA THR A 292 -13.07 15.28 18.86
C THR A 292 -13.35 15.55 17.39
N TYR A 293 -13.95 14.57 16.70
CA TYR A 293 -14.03 14.57 15.24
C TYR A 293 -15.46 14.55 14.72
N THR A 294 -16.36 13.74 15.29
CA THR A 294 -17.65 13.50 14.64
C THR A 294 -18.81 14.33 15.21
N HIS A 295 -18.91 14.40 16.53
CA HIS A 295 -20.12 14.67 17.32
C HIS A 295 -21.39 14.05 16.75
N SER A 296 -21.26 12.82 16.27
CA SER A 296 -22.34 11.92 15.89
C SER A 296 -22.15 10.58 16.60
N LEU A 297 -23.20 9.76 16.63
CA LEU A 297 -23.14 8.41 17.19
C LEU A 297 -22.51 7.38 16.24
N ASP A 298 -22.04 7.80 15.05
CA ASP A 298 -21.52 6.88 14.04
C ASP A 298 -20.33 6.05 14.53
N PRO A 299 -19.33 6.60 15.25
CA PRO A 299 -18.21 5.80 15.77
C PRO A 299 -18.63 4.62 16.64
N LEU A 300 -19.71 4.76 17.43
CA LEU A 300 -20.21 3.67 18.28
C LEU A 300 -20.72 2.48 17.48
N ARG A 301 -21.09 2.66 16.21
CA ARG A 301 -21.51 1.56 15.33
C ARG A 301 -20.36 0.63 14.98
N TYR A 302 -19.13 1.16 15.01
CA TYR A 302 -17.89 0.47 14.65
C TYR A 302 -17.04 0.07 15.86
N ALA A 303 -17.47 0.44 17.08
CA ALA A 303 -16.89 -0.03 18.34
C ALA A 303 -17.32 -1.48 18.65
N LYS A 304 -17.00 -2.42 17.76
CA LYS A 304 -17.34 -3.84 17.84
C LYS A 304 -16.09 -4.68 17.67
N SER A 305 -16.06 -5.86 18.29
CA SER A 305 -14.96 -6.82 18.12
C SER A 305 -14.91 -7.37 16.69
N GLU A 306 -16.04 -7.43 15.99
CA GLU A 306 -16.13 -8.00 14.65
C GLU A 306 -17.00 -7.13 13.75
N ILE A 307 -16.53 -6.94 12.50
CA ILE A 307 -17.26 -6.23 11.45
C ILE A 307 -17.13 -7.01 10.14
N HIS A 308 -18.26 -7.18 9.46
CA HIS A 308 -18.33 -7.81 8.15
C HIS A 308 -18.78 -6.78 7.11
N TYR A 309 -18.09 -6.77 5.97
CA TYR A 309 -18.39 -5.92 4.82
C TYR A 309 -18.74 -6.79 3.62
N GLY A 310 -19.69 -6.34 2.79
CA GLY A 310 -20.13 -7.07 1.60
C GLY A 310 -20.85 -8.37 1.93
N GLU A 311 -20.61 -9.42 1.14
CA GLU A 311 -21.13 -10.78 1.41
C GLU A 311 -20.45 -11.46 2.63
N GLY A 312 -19.41 -10.83 3.18
CA GLY A 312 -18.55 -11.43 4.18
C GLY A 312 -17.58 -12.47 3.57
N MET A 313 -16.84 -13.16 4.43
CA MET A 313 -15.90 -14.21 4.02
C MET A 313 -16.12 -15.44 4.91
N GLU A 314 -16.38 -16.59 4.27
CA GLU A 314 -16.42 -17.86 4.99
C GLU A 314 -15.04 -18.20 5.55
N ASN A 315 -15.01 -18.74 6.77
CA ASN A 315 -13.78 -19.12 7.47
C ASN A 315 -12.78 -17.97 7.70
N ALA A 316 -13.25 -16.71 7.71
CA ALA A 316 -12.38 -15.54 7.84
C ALA A 316 -11.42 -15.60 9.05
N GLU A 317 -11.90 -16.04 10.22
CA GLU A 317 -11.05 -16.23 11.41
C GLU A 317 -9.90 -17.22 11.17
N GLN A 318 -10.17 -18.31 10.43
CA GLN A 318 -9.15 -19.29 10.10
C GLN A 318 -8.11 -18.71 9.14
N VAL A 319 -8.58 -17.94 8.14
CA VAL A 319 -7.71 -17.23 7.19
C VAL A 319 -6.83 -16.22 7.92
N VAL A 320 -7.39 -15.42 8.82
CA VAL A 320 -6.65 -14.50 9.71
C VAL A 320 -5.57 -15.26 10.47
N ARG A 321 -5.91 -16.37 11.14
CA ARG A 321 -4.91 -17.17 11.88
C ARG A 321 -3.77 -17.66 11.00
N TYR A 322 -4.04 -18.07 9.75
CA TYR A 322 -2.96 -18.45 8.84
C TYR A 322 -2.07 -17.27 8.49
N PHE A 323 -2.65 -16.15 8.08
CA PHE A 323 -1.88 -14.95 7.78
C PHE A 323 -1.11 -14.41 8.98
N GLU A 324 -1.48 -14.70 10.21
CA GLU A 324 -0.71 -14.25 11.38
C GLU A 324 0.45 -15.19 11.71
N ASN A 325 0.20 -16.50 11.69
CA ASN A 325 1.12 -17.48 12.24
C ASN A 325 2.12 -18.06 11.23
N GLN A 326 1.86 -17.91 9.93
CA GLN A 326 2.73 -18.44 8.88
C GLN A 326 2.73 -17.55 7.63
N PRO A 327 3.79 -17.62 6.81
CA PRO A 327 3.78 -17.00 5.48
C PRO A 327 2.60 -17.52 4.64
N SER A 328 2.01 -16.72 3.76
CA SER A 328 0.92 -17.20 2.91
C SER A 328 0.87 -16.52 1.55
N TYR A 329 0.72 -17.33 0.49
CA TYR A 329 0.40 -16.84 -0.85
C TYR A 329 -1.03 -16.28 -0.97
N GLY A 330 -1.86 -16.42 0.07
CA GLY A 330 -3.21 -15.86 0.10
C GLY A 330 -4.16 -16.45 -0.93
N TYR A 331 -3.96 -17.70 -1.36
CA TYR A 331 -4.94 -18.37 -2.23
C TYR A 331 -6.24 -18.63 -1.46
N LYS A 332 -7.37 -18.17 -2.01
CA LYS A 332 -8.67 -18.22 -1.33
C LYS A 332 -9.09 -19.65 -0.97
N GLU A 333 -8.89 -20.59 -1.90
CA GLU A 333 -9.24 -22.00 -1.71
C GLU A 333 -8.20 -22.81 -0.92
N ASP A 334 -6.99 -22.27 -0.72
CA ASP A 334 -5.94 -22.89 0.10
C ASP A 334 -5.09 -21.82 0.80
N PRO A 335 -5.61 -21.20 1.88
CA PRO A 335 -4.88 -20.18 2.63
C PRO A 335 -3.61 -20.71 3.30
N SER A 336 -3.45 -22.03 3.40
CA SER A 336 -2.30 -22.68 4.01
C SER A 336 -1.09 -22.78 3.08
N ALA A 337 -1.28 -22.58 1.78
CA ALA A 337 -0.20 -22.54 0.81
C ALA A 337 0.78 -21.40 1.14
N SER A 338 2.00 -21.78 1.48
CA SER A 338 3.00 -20.88 2.08
C SER A 338 4.29 -20.89 1.24
N PRO A 339 4.93 -19.74 1.01
CA PRO A 339 6.31 -19.71 0.51
C PRO A 339 7.30 -20.22 1.55
N SER A 340 8.46 -20.69 1.09
CA SER A 340 9.64 -20.76 1.96
C SER A 340 10.27 -19.38 2.03
N LEU A 341 10.47 -18.86 3.24
CA LEU A 341 11.25 -17.64 3.48
C LEU A 341 12.68 -17.96 3.96
N GLU A 342 13.09 -19.23 3.90
CA GLU A 342 14.45 -19.65 4.24
C GLU A 342 15.47 -18.97 3.31
N GLY A 343 16.63 -18.60 3.86
CA GLY A 343 17.69 -18.00 3.06
C GLY A 343 17.57 -16.49 2.81
N SER A 344 16.51 -15.81 3.31
CA SER A 344 16.34 -14.35 3.20
C SER A 344 17.61 -13.56 3.52
N ARG A 345 18.24 -13.88 4.66
CA ARG A 345 19.49 -13.27 5.11
C ARG A 345 20.65 -13.54 4.14
N LYS A 346 20.78 -14.77 3.65
CA LYS A 346 21.85 -15.15 2.71
C LYS A 346 21.68 -14.40 1.39
N MET A 347 20.45 -14.25 0.91
CA MET A 347 20.14 -13.45 -0.27
C MET A 347 20.51 -11.97 -0.06
N LYS A 348 20.10 -11.38 1.07
CA LYS A 348 20.46 -10.00 1.42
C LYS A 348 21.97 -9.78 1.39
N GLU A 349 22.73 -10.69 1.99
CA GLU A 349 24.19 -10.65 1.98
C GLU A 349 24.77 -10.71 0.55
N GLN A 350 24.22 -11.55 -0.32
CA GLN A 350 24.63 -11.66 -1.74
C GLN A 350 24.33 -10.38 -2.54
N LEU A 351 23.13 -9.81 -2.38
CA LEU A 351 22.72 -8.57 -3.04
C LEU A 351 23.58 -7.38 -2.61
N SER A 352 23.86 -7.25 -1.32
CA SER A 352 24.75 -6.20 -0.79
C SER A 352 26.17 -6.28 -1.38
N ILE A 353 26.68 -7.49 -1.62
CA ILE A 353 27.99 -7.69 -2.27
C ILE A 353 27.93 -7.26 -3.75
N GLY A 354 26.88 -7.62 -4.48
CA GLY A 354 26.68 -7.24 -5.89
C GLY A 354 26.67 -5.72 -6.07
N SER A 355 25.82 -5.03 -5.30
CA SER A 355 25.72 -3.56 -5.30
C SER A 355 27.06 -2.88 -4.99
N LYS A 356 27.80 -3.35 -3.97
CA LYS A 356 29.14 -2.82 -3.66
C LYS A 356 30.15 -3.02 -4.78
N ILE A 357 30.10 -4.16 -5.49
CA ILE A 357 30.99 -4.43 -6.62
C ILE A 357 30.69 -3.47 -7.77
N ARG A 358 29.41 -3.22 -8.08
CA ARG A 358 29.01 -2.25 -9.10
C ARG A 358 29.52 -0.85 -8.76
N ASP A 359 29.28 -0.38 -7.54
CA ASP A 359 29.78 0.93 -7.07
C ASP A 359 31.30 1.08 -7.23
N LEU A 360 32.05 0.00 -6.96
CA LEU A 360 33.51 0.01 -7.13
C LEU A 360 33.92 0.04 -8.60
N LYS A 361 33.19 -0.65 -9.48
CA LYS A 361 33.41 -0.61 -10.94
C LYS A 361 33.14 0.77 -11.52
N GLU A 362 32.04 1.41 -11.14
CA GLU A 362 31.69 2.76 -11.59
C GLU A 362 32.71 3.82 -11.14
N ARG A 363 33.30 3.62 -9.96
CA ARG A 363 34.38 4.49 -9.44
C ARG A 363 35.76 4.13 -9.99
N GLY A 364 35.86 3.18 -10.93
CA GLY A 364 37.12 2.73 -11.55
C GLY A 364 38.10 2.08 -10.58
N LYS A 365 37.61 1.51 -9.46
CA LYS A 365 38.46 0.93 -8.40
C LYS A 365 38.76 -0.57 -8.61
N ILE A 366 37.96 -1.24 -9.44
CA ILE A 366 38.11 -2.64 -9.82
C ILE A 366 37.65 -2.80 -11.28
N GLU A 367 38.28 -3.72 -12.03
CA GLU A 367 37.92 -4.06 -13.42
C GLU A 367 36.92 -5.21 -13.49
#